data_AF-A0A0U5I6Z9-F1
#
_entry.id   AF-A0A0U5I6Z9-F1
#
_cell.length_a   1.000
_cell.length_b   1.000
_cell.length_c   1.000
_cell.angle_alpha   90.00
_cell.angle_beta   90.00
_cell.angle_gamma   90.00
#
_symmetry.space_group_name_H-M   'P 1'
#
loop_
_entity.id
_entity.type
_entity.pdbx_description
1 polymer ?
#
loop_
_entity_poly.entity_id
_entity_poly.type
_entity_poly.pdbx_seq_one_letter_code
_entity_poly.pdbx_strand_id
1 'polypeptide(L)'
;MPPWAWQAAKVLLNPEILPEAAHDLFRQIPAIDDETRNNISKVDVCFDYDRERGDPIVANIHAVIQRRAWSLVSRMRYVHREFKKSKNPQEIAKTLKIDLKTVKQLLRGREALHIAIHGNVWAEDEKAILYSDDYVDHEPFLRAVLSQSVERHFGQPMFFDDGRPNRFGFGYLDQMVGVVARHTLIAQRRETDDKFSKGDSIEDYLRRTWPIGERVNDVGPSPGKDPDLFDLNRPAGGPSLYTPPNKEVDGGKRHPKPIPSAELLDGQPELPITPASHKDIPLDGPEDSVNGNHVKPETPPPAISAHPPPADQTSLTSASVDISDAEKPDTALPSQMPPVQKPKPLLLLEDIRCLRDDDRLEQLTYELAQLSAGKNNLTSFRLSLFMLMRALLEWALVYHYDQIKLPCRDDKGQHFPIGKLVGMASTRTDVFPDNKKLSERAGTIASHWLKDLHWNSHNDMGNWSFERLQNIAGDLRPILRFILMDAVYDDSPEKEAKGDS
;
A
#
# COMPACT_ATOMS: atom_id res chain seq x y z
N MET A 1 7.18 -2.22 -8.66
CA MET A 1 8.63 -2.51 -8.63
C MET A 1 9.28 -1.46 -7.76
N PRO A 2 10.11 -1.82 -6.77
CA PRO A 2 10.80 -0.82 -5.98
C PRO A 2 11.86 -0.09 -6.85
N PRO A 3 12.17 1.20 -6.58
CA PRO A 3 13.07 2.01 -7.40
C PRO A 3 14.46 1.40 -7.63
N TRP A 4 14.98 0.68 -6.63
CA TRP A 4 16.29 0.02 -6.69
C TRP A 4 16.34 -1.13 -7.71
N ALA A 5 15.22 -1.81 -8.00
CA ALA A 5 15.21 -2.93 -8.94
C ALA A 5 15.46 -2.46 -10.38
N TRP A 6 14.97 -1.27 -10.73
CA TRP A 6 15.21 -0.65 -12.02
C TRP A 6 16.66 -0.16 -12.16
N GLN A 7 17.23 0.42 -11.10
CA GLN A 7 18.64 0.82 -11.06
C GLN A 7 19.57 -0.39 -11.13
N ALA A 8 19.27 -1.47 -10.41
CA ALA A 8 20.01 -2.72 -10.48
C ALA A 8 19.97 -3.33 -11.90
N ALA A 9 18.81 -3.34 -12.56
CA ALA A 9 18.70 -3.81 -13.94
C ALA A 9 19.50 -2.94 -14.91
N LYS A 10 19.49 -1.61 -14.74
CA LYS A 10 20.32 -0.69 -15.55
C LYS A 10 21.81 -0.91 -15.35
N VAL A 11 22.26 -1.10 -14.11
CA VAL A 11 23.67 -1.37 -13.78
C VAL A 11 24.09 -2.75 -14.30
N LEU A 12 23.22 -3.75 -14.25
CA LEU A 12 23.50 -5.07 -14.83
C LEU A 12 23.61 -4.99 -16.37
N LEU A 13 22.74 -4.21 -17.03
CA LEU A 13 22.73 -4.07 -18.49
C LEU A 13 23.81 -3.13 -19.04
N ASN A 14 24.17 -2.11 -18.27
CA ASN A 14 25.23 -1.17 -18.58
C ASN A 14 25.99 -0.76 -17.29
N PRO A 15 27.02 -1.53 -16.92
CA PRO A 15 27.81 -1.29 -15.71
C PRO A 15 28.52 0.08 -15.68
N GLU A 16 28.75 0.71 -16.84
CA GLU A 16 29.39 2.03 -16.95
C GLU A 16 28.56 3.17 -16.37
N ILE A 17 27.29 2.91 -16.04
CA ILE A 17 26.39 3.90 -15.41
C ILE A 17 26.72 4.07 -13.90
N LEU A 18 27.55 3.21 -13.32
CA LEU A 18 27.98 3.36 -11.92
C LEU A 18 28.85 4.61 -11.72
N PRO A 19 28.68 5.35 -10.61
CA PRO A 19 29.58 6.44 -10.27
C PRO A 19 31.00 5.89 -10.02
N GLU A 20 32.03 6.69 -10.31
CA GLU A 20 33.43 6.25 -10.21
C GLU A 20 33.80 5.71 -8.83
N ALA A 21 33.22 6.29 -7.77
CA ALA A 21 33.38 5.85 -6.39
C ALA A 21 32.88 4.42 -6.11
N ALA A 22 32.07 3.85 -7.02
CA ALA A 22 31.52 2.50 -6.93
C ALA A 22 32.19 1.52 -7.90
N HIS A 23 33.26 1.90 -8.61
CA HIS A 23 33.94 1.02 -9.57
C HIS A 23 34.54 -0.25 -8.92
N ASP A 24 34.85 -0.24 -7.62
CA ASP A 24 35.31 -1.44 -6.92
C ASP A 24 34.21 -2.53 -6.86
N LEU A 25 32.93 -2.13 -6.92
CA LEU A 25 31.79 -3.05 -7.00
C LEU A 25 31.63 -3.67 -8.38
N PHE A 26 32.26 -3.10 -9.41
CA PHE A 26 32.19 -3.59 -10.79
C PHE A 26 32.67 -5.03 -10.91
N ARG A 27 33.70 -5.41 -10.13
CA ARG A 27 34.22 -6.78 -10.07
C ARG A 27 33.27 -7.77 -9.38
N GLN A 28 32.32 -7.27 -8.60
CA GLN A 28 31.33 -8.08 -7.87
C GLN A 28 30.02 -8.24 -8.66
N ILE A 29 29.80 -7.40 -9.67
CA ILE A 29 28.62 -7.49 -10.53
C ILE A 29 28.86 -8.62 -11.55
N PRO A 30 27.99 -9.65 -11.59
CA PRO A 30 28.13 -10.73 -12.55
C PRO A 30 28.10 -10.16 -13.98
N ALA A 31 29.08 -10.53 -14.80
CA ALA A 31 29.04 -10.25 -16.21
C ALA A 31 27.86 -11.01 -16.83
N ILE A 32 26.97 -10.30 -17.53
CA ILE A 32 25.88 -10.94 -18.27
C ILE A 32 26.49 -11.67 -19.46
N ASP A 33 26.46 -13.01 -19.42
CA ASP A 33 26.88 -13.86 -20.53
C ASP A 33 25.90 -13.76 -21.73
N ASP A 34 26.35 -14.26 -22.89
CA ASP A 34 25.54 -14.22 -24.12
C ASP A 34 24.24 -15.02 -23.99
N GLU A 35 24.22 -16.07 -23.17
CA GLU A 35 23.02 -16.85 -22.88
C GLU A 35 21.99 -16.00 -22.12
N THR A 36 22.39 -15.34 -21.04
CA THR A 36 21.53 -14.45 -20.26
C THR A 36 21.09 -13.26 -21.11
N ARG A 37 21.96 -12.68 -21.94
CA ARG A 37 21.60 -11.62 -22.88
C ARG A 37 20.55 -12.09 -23.89
N ASN A 38 20.70 -13.30 -24.44
CA ASN A 38 19.73 -13.92 -25.33
C ASN A 38 18.41 -14.29 -24.63
N ASN A 39 18.45 -14.58 -23.33
CA ASN A 39 17.25 -14.84 -22.55
C ASN A 39 16.52 -13.53 -22.21
N ILE A 40 17.26 -12.46 -21.87
CA ILE A 40 16.71 -11.11 -21.65
C ILE A 40 16.09 -10.56 -22.94
N SER A 41 16.72 -10.76 -24.11
CA SER A 41 16.18 -10.27 -25.38
C SER A 41 14.87 -10.96 -25.80
N LYS A 42 14.57 -12.14 -25.24
CA LYS A 42 13.31 -12.86 -25.40
C LYS A 42 12.23 -12.41 -24.39
N VAL A 43 12.57 -11.56 -23.41
CA VAL A 43 11.59 -11.02 -22.47
C VAL A 43 10.72 -10.01 -23.21
N ASP A 44 9.43 -10.34 -23.36
CA ASP A 44 8.45 -9.43 -23.91
C ASP A 44 8.21 -8.28 -22.92
N VAL A 45 8.70 -7.08 -23.27
CA VAL A 45 8.56 -5.87 -22.45
C VAL A 45 7.48 -4.99 -23.05
N CYS A 46 6.39 -4.81 -22.30
CA CYS A 46 5.38 -3.81 -22.62
C CYS A 46 5.80 -2.48 -21.99
N PHE A 47 6.13 -1.49 -22.84
CA PHE A 47 6.34 -0.11 -22.42
C PHE A 47 5.02 0.64 -22.50
N ASP A 48 4.62 1.24 -21.38
CA ASP A 48 3.54 2.20 -21.35
C ASP A 48 4.04 3.53 -20.78
N TYR A 49 3.56 4.63 -21.34
CA TYR A 49 4.07 5.97 -21.04
C TYR A 49 3.50 6.52 -19.73
N ASP A 50 2.37 5.98 -19.29
CA ASP A 50 1.73 6.36 -18.05
C ASP A 50 1.32 5.12 -17.24
N ARG A 51 1.20 5.32 -15.92
CA ARG A 51 0.78 4.27 -15.00
C ARG A 51 -0.68 3.88 -15.22
N GLU A 52 -1.51 4.79 -15.73
CA GLU A 52 -2.95 4.57 -15.87
C GLU A 52 -3.27 3.53 -16.95
N ARG A 53 -2.51 3.52 -18.04
CA ARG A 53 -2.60 2.53 -19.13
C ARG A 53 -1.86 1.24 -18.79
N GLY A 54 -0.72 1.34 -18.09
CA GLY A 54 0.05 0.18 -17.65
C GLY A 54 -0.64 -0.65 -16.55
N ASP A 55 -1.35 0.00 -15.62
CA ASP A 55 -2.01 -0.66 -14.47
C ASP A 55 -2.97 -1.79 -14.91
N PRO A 56 -3.89 -1.60 -15.89
CA PRO A 56 -4.72 -2.67 -16.45
C PRO A 56 -3.94 -3.85 -17.03
N ILE A 57 -2.83 -3.60 -17.72
CA ILE A 57 -2.01 -4.64 -18.34
C ILE A 57 -1.35 -5.48 -17.25
N VAL A 58 -0.73 -4.81 -16.28
CA VAL A 58 -0.12 -5.45 -15.10
C VAL A 58 -1.17 -6.26 -14.35
N ALA A 59 -2.34 -5.67 -14.09
CA ALA A 59 -3.44 -6.36 -13.43
C ALA A 59 -3.91 -7.60 -14.19
N ASN A 60 -4.01 -7.53 -15.51
CA ASN A 60 -4.38 -8.66 -16.37
C ASN A 60 -3.34 -9.79 -16.29
N ILE A 61 -2.04 -9.45 -16.36
CA ILE A 61 -0.95 -10.43 -16.19
C ILE A 61 -1.07 -11.16 -14.85
N HIS A 62 -1.36 -10.43 -13.77
CA HIS A 62 -1.49 -10.99 -12.43
C HIS A 62 -2.83 -11.71 -12.18
N ALA A 63 -3.89 -11.36 -12.91
CA ALA A 63 -5.20 -11.97 -12.79
C ALA A 63 -5.34 -13.25 -13.62
N VAL A 64 -4.78 -13.27 -14.84
CA VAL A 64 -5.02 -14.33 -15.85
C VAL A 64 -3.79 -15.20 -16.07
N ILE A 65 -2.61 -14.59 -16.24
CA ILE A 65 -1.41 -15.29 -16.78
C ILE A 65 -0.64 -16.02 -15.67
N GLN A 66 -0.99 -15.83 -14.39
CA GLN A 66 -0.47 -16.52 -13.20
C GLN A 66 1.06 -16.54 -13.01
N ARG A 67 1.87 -15.88 -13.85
CA ARG A 67 3.35 -15.85 -13.73
C ARG A 67 3.83 -15.40 -12.34
N ARG A 68 3.06 -14.52 -11.68
CA ARG A 68 3.14 -14.20 -10.25
C ARG A 68 1.74 -13.80 -9.77
N ALA A 69 0.84 -14.75 -9.52
CA ALA A 69 -0.54 -14.41 -9.17
C ALA A 69 -0.60 -13.39 -8.02
N TRP A 70 -1.37 -12.31 -8.20
CA TRP A 70 -1.63 -11.39 -7.09
C TRP A 70 -2.29 -12.14 -5.94
N SER A 71 -1.96 -11.76 -4.70
CA SER A 71 -2.69 -12.23 -3.54
C SER A 71 -4.18 -11.90 -3.70
N LEU A 72 -5.04 -12.67 -3.03
CA LEU A 72 -6.48 -12.42 -3.06
C LEU A 72 -6.81 -10.99 -2.62
N VAL A 73 -6.15 -10.49 -1.57
CA VAL A 73 -6.30 -9.13 -1.06
C VAL A 73 -5.85 -8.08 -2.09
N SER A 74 -4.72 -8.30 -2.77
CA SER A 74 -4.26 -7.38 -3.83
C SER A 74 -5.26 -7.29 -4.99
N ARG A 75 -5.85 -8.42 -5.41
CA ARG A 75 -6.92 -8.44 -6.42
C ARG A 75 -8.15 -7.67 -5.97
N MET A 76 -8.59 -7.88 -4.72
CA MET A 76 -9.70 -7.14 -4.11
C MET A 76 -9.45 -5.63 -4.07
N ARG A 77 -8.24 -5.21 -3.65
CA ARG A 77 -7.84 -3.79 -3.62
C ARG A 77 -7.87 -3.16 -5.00
N TYR A 78 -7.35 -3.85 -6.01
CA TYR A 78 -7.36 -3.36 -7.39
C TYR A 78 -8.79 -3.18 -7.92
N VAL A 79 -9.62 -4.22 -7.83
CA VAL A 79 -11.01 -4.18 -8.34
C VAL A 79 -11.82 -3.08 -7.66
N HIS A 80 -11.69 -2.94 -6.35
CA HIS A 80 -12.38 -1.89 -5.61
C HIS A 80 -11.87 -0.47 -5.94
N ARG A 81 -10.56 -0.31 -6.21
CA ARG A 81 -10.00 0.96 -6.67
C ARG A 81 -10.59 1.36 -8.02
N GLU A 82 -10.68 0.43 -8.96
CA GLU A 82 -11.26 0.70 -10.29
C GLU A 82 -12.76 0.99 -10.20
N PHE A 83 -13.49 0.31 -9.32
CA PHE A 83 -14.91 0.61 -9.03
C PHE A 83 -15.09 2.02 -8.46
N LYS A 84 -14.21 2.46 -7.55
CA LYS A 84 -14.19 3.84 -7.02
C LYS A 84 -13.89 4.91 -8.06
N LYS A 85 -13.26 4.56 -9.19
CA LYS A 85 -13.08 5.45 -10.36
C LYS A 85 -14.33 5.49 -11.25
N SER A 86 -15.49 5.10 -10.74
CA SER A 86 -16.78 5.07 -11.43
C SER A 86 -16.87 4.08 -12.60
N LYS A 87 -15.99 3.07 -12.66
CA LYS A 87 -16.12 1.97 -13.62
C LYS A 87 -17.18 0.99 -13.13
N ASN A 88 -18.09 0.58 -14.02
CA ASN A 88 -19.05 -0.46 -13.67
C ASN A 88 -18.37 -1.85 -13.59
N PRO A 89 -18.92 -2.81 -12.84
CA PRO A 89 -18.33 -4.15 -12.71
C PRO A 89 -18.11 -4.88 -14.05
N GLN A 90 -18.93 -4.62 -15.06
CA GLN A 90 -18.83 -5.21 -16.40
C GLN A 90 -17.60 -4.71 -17.17
N GLU A 91 -17.30 -3.42 -17.08
CA GLU A 91 -16.10 -2.81 -17.64
C GLU A 91 -14.85 -3.37 -16.97
N ILE A 92 -14.86 -3.49 -15.64
CA ILE A 92 -13.73 -4.08 -14.90
C ILE A 92 -13.50 -5.53 -15.33
N ALA A 93 -14.57 -6.32 -15.45
CA ALA A 93 -14.51 -7.71 -15.94
C ALA A 93 -13.90 -7.78 -17.35
N LYS A 94 -14.34 -6.91 -18.26
CA LYS A 94 -13.83 -6.82 -19.64
C LYS A 94 -12.35 -6.42 -19.67
N THR A 95 -11.94 -5.42 -18.89
CA THR A 95 -10.56 -4.94 -18.82
C THR A 95 -9.61 -6.03 -18.30
N LEU A 96 -10.02 -6.72 -17.22
CA LEU A 96 -9.21 -7.75 -16.58
C LEU A 96 -9.30 -9.11 -17.28
N LYS A 97 -10.23 -9.29 -18.22
CA LYS A 97 -10.55 -10.57 -18.87
C LYS A 97 -10.87 -11.66 -17.84
N ILE A 98 -11.70 -11.31 -16.83
CA ILE A 98 -12.20 -12.24 -15.82
C ILE A 98 -13.73 -12.21 -15.76
N ASP A 99 -14.34 -13.25 -15.21
CA ASP A 99 -15.80 -13.34 -15.12
C ASP A 99 -16.40 -12.24 -14.22
N LEU A 100 -17.56 -11.72 -14.63
CA LEU A 100 -18.33 -10.74 -13.84
C LEU A 100 -18.64 -11.25 -12.43
N LYS A 101 -18.90 -12.56 -12.28
CA LYS A 101 -19.13 -13.21 -10.99
C LYS A 101 -17.91 -13.04 -10.06
N THR A 102 -16.71 -13.21 -10.61
CA THR A 102 -15.45 -13.05 -9.89
C THR A 102 -15.24 -11.60 -9.46
N VAL A 103 -15.53 -10.63 -10.34
CA VAL A 103 -15.47 -9.19 -10.00
C VAL A 103 -16.40 -8.87 -8.83
N LYS A 104 -17.66 -9.30 -8.89
CA LYS A 104 -18.65 -9.11 -7.81
C LYS A 104 -18.20 -9.76 -6.49
N GLN A 105 -17.61 -10.96 -6.56
CA GLN A 105 -17.07 -11.62 -5.37
C GLN A 105 -15.88 -10.85 -4.77
N LEU A 106 -14.99 -10.30 -5.61
CA LEU A 106 -13.86 -9.47 -5.15
C LEU A 106 -14.33 -8.14 -4.53
N LEU A 107 -15.38 -7.51 -5.07
CA LEU A 107 -16.00 -6.31 -4.48
C LEU A 107 -16.58 -6.61 -3.10
N ARG A 108 -17.43 -7.64 -2.99
CA ARG A 108 -18.02 -8.07 -1.72
C ARG A 108 -16.94 -8.44 -0.69
N GLY A 109 -15.91 -9.17 -1.12
CA GLY A 109 -14.81 -9.55 -0.26
C GLY A 109 -13.99 -8.38 0.24
N ARG A 110 -13.76 -7.36 -0.60
CA ARG A 110 -13.06 -6.14 -0.17
C ARG A 110 -13.83 -5.40 0.92
N GLU A 111 -15.14 -5.29 0.78
CA GLU A 111 -15.97 -4.59 1.77
C GLU A 111 -16.11 -5.39 3.06
N ALA A 112 -16.31 -6.71 2.97
CA ALA A 112 -16.30 -7.59 4.14
C ALA A 112 -14.99 -7.47 4.93
N LEU A 113 -13.84 -7.46 4.25
CA LEU A 113 -12.55 -7.23 4.91
C LEU A 113 -12.41 -5.81 5.46
N HIS A 114 -12.98 -4.81 4.79
CA HIS A 114 -12.98 -3.44 5.32
C HIS A 114 -13.71 -3.37 6.66
N ILE A 115 -14.89 -3.97 6.74
CA ILE A 115 -15.69 -4.03 7.97
C ILE A 115 -15.00 -4.88 9.03
N ALA A 116 -14.40 -6.01 8.66
CA ALA A 116 -13.62 -6.82 9.59
C ALA A 116 -12.49 -6.00 10.23
N ILE A 117 -11.67 -5.33 9.42
CA ILE A 117 -10.48 -4.61 9.91
C ILE A 117 -10.85 -3.31 10.64
N HIS A 118 -11.82 -2.56 10.14
CA HIS A 118 -12.10 -1.19 10.60
C HIS A 118 -13.44 -0.99 11.31
N GLY A 119 -14.39 -1.92 11.15
CA GLY A 119 -15.73 -1.82 11.75
C GLY A 119 -15.81 -2.30 13.20
N ASN A 120 -14.73 -2.85 13.75
CA ASN A 120 -14.69 -3.45 15.09
C ASN A 120 -13.55 -2.88 15.93
N VAL A 121 -13.71 -2.93 17.26
CA VAL A 121 -12.66 -2.58 18.22
C VAL A 121 -11.85 -3.84 18.54
N TRP A 122 -10.64 -3.90 17.99
CA TRP A 122 -9.70 -5.00 18.17
C TRP A 122 -8.69 -4.72 19.28
N ALA A 123 -8.26 -5.75 19.99
CA ALA A 123 -7.07 -5.65 20.85
C ALA A 123 -5.81 -5.40 20.00
N GLU A 124 -4.78 -4.76 20.57
CA GLU A 124 -3.57 -4.37 19.81
C GLU A 124 -2.83 -5.57 19.18
N ASP A 125 -2.83 -6.72 19.85
CA ASP A 125 -2.28 -7.97 19.33
C ASP A 125 -3.13 -8.57 18.19
N GLU A 126 -4.45 -8.48 18.28
CA GLU A 126 -5.37 -8.86 17.19
C GLU A 126 -5.21 -7.93 15.97
N LYS A 127 -5.04 -6.62 16.20
CA LYS A 127 -4.75 -5.65 15.12
C LYS A 127 -3.48 -6.04 14.37
N ALA A 128 -2.40 -6.38 15.09
CA ALA A 128 -1.14 -6.77 14.47
C ALA A 128 -1.32 -7.97 13.51
N ILE A 129 -2.19 -8.92 13.85
CA ILE A 129 -2.53 -10.06 12.98
C ILE A 129 -3.32 -9.58 11.75
N LEU A 130 -4.37 -8.77 11.96
CA LEU A 130 -5.25 -8.31 10.88
C LEU A 130 -4.55 -7.39 9.87
N TYR A 131 -3.56 -6.59 10.29
CA TYR A 131 -2.78 -5.73 9.41
C TYR A 131 -1.61 -6.46 8.71
N SER A 132 -1.31 -7.70 9.09
CA SER A 132 -0.26 -8.50 8.47
C SER A 132 -0.79 -9.28 7.25
N ASP A 133 -0.94 -8.59 6.11
CA ASP A 133 -1.56 -9.13 4.88
C ASP A 133 -0.91 -10.42 4.35
N ASP A 134 0.40 -10.57 4.49
CA ASP A 134 1.17 -11.57 3.73
C ASP A 134 1.05 -13.00 4.25
N TYR A 135 0.55 -13.18 5.48
CA TYR A 135 0.62 -14.46 6.18
C TYR A 135 -0.72 -14.98 6.70
N VAL A 136 -1.81 -14.29 6.38
CA VAL A 136 -3.17 -14.66 6.79
C VAL A 136 -3.92 -15.21 5.58
N ASP A 137 -4.47 -16.41 5.70
CA ASP A 137 -5.37 -16.97 4.70
C ASP A 137 -6.76 -16.34 4.85
N HIS A 138 -7.18 -15.56 3.87
CA HIS A 138 -8.45 -14.85 3.89
C HIS A 138 -9.60 -15.72 3.38
N GLU A 139 -9.34 -16.90 2.81
CA GLU A 139 -10.34 -17.73 2.17
C GLU A 139 -11.41 -18.27 3.15
N PRO A 140 -11.07 -18.80 4.35
CA PRO A 140 -12.07 -19.25 5.33
C PRO A 140 -13.03 -18.11 5.73
N PHE A 141 -12.49 -16.92 5.99
CA PHE A 141 -13.27 -15.73 6.30
C PHE A 141 -14.28 -15.40 5.20
N LEU A 142 -13.79 -15.28 3.96
CA LEU A 142 -14.64 -14.92 2.82
C LEU A 142 -15.71 -15.98 2.54
N ARG A 143 -15.40 -17.26 2.73
CA ARG A 143 -16.39 -18.35 2.63
C ARG A 143 -17.48 -18.22 3.69
N ALA A 144 -17.11 -17.96 4.93
CA ALA A 144 -18.05 -17.83 6.03
C ALA A 144 -18.98 -16.60 5.89
N VAL A 145 -18.53 -15.54 5.22
CA VAL A 145 -19.31 -14.29 5.05
C VAL A 145 -20.07 -14.21 3.72
N LEU A 146 -19.52 -14.77 2.63
CA LEU A 146 -20.03 -14.57 1.27
C LEU A 146 -20.67 -15.81 0.62
N SER A 147 -20.70 -16.94 1.33
CA SER A 147 -21.28 -18.16 0.75
C SER A 147 -22.80 -18.09 0.64
N GLN A 148 -23.36 -18.84 -0.31
CA GLN A 148 -24.80 -19.01 -0.45
C GLN A 148 -25.43 -19.69 0.79
N SER A 149 -24.65 -20.41 1.59
CA SER A 149 -25.11 -20.95 2.87
C SER A 149 -25.50 -19.85 3.87
N VAL A 150 -24.82 -18.70 3.83
CA VAL A 150 -25.20 -17.52 4.64
C VAL A 150 -26.57 -17.02 4.24
N GLU A 151 -26.84 -16.88 2.95
CA GLU A 151 -28.14 -16.46 2.43
C GLU A 151 -29.24 -17.48 2.74
N ARG A 152 -28.95 -18.78 2.62
CA ARG A 152 -29.90 -19.83 3.03
C ARG A 152 -30.19 -19.82 4.53
N HIS A 153 -29.18 -19.52 5.36
CA HIS A 153 -29.31 -19.48 6.81
C HIS A 153 -30.11 -18.26 7.27
N PHE A 154 -29.73 -17.06 6.82
CA PHE A 154 -30.35 -15.80 7.27
C PHE A 154 -31.51 -15.31 6.37
N GLY A 155 -31.81 -16.00 5.27
CA GLY A 155 -32.83 -15.64 4.29
C GLY A 155 -32.42 -14.53 3.31
N GLN A 156 -31.21 -13.97 3.45
CA GLN A 156 -30.71 -12.85 2.64
C GLN A 156 -29.18 -12.77 2.69
N PRO A 157 -28.51 -12.22 1.66
CA PRO A 157 -27.06 -12.09 1.64
C PRO A 157 -26.58 -10.94 2.55
N MET A 158 -25.43 -11.11 3.19
CA MET A 158 -24.79 -10.06 4.00
C MET A 158 -24.27 -8.87 3.17
N PHE A 159 -23.94 -9.12 1.89
CA PHE A 159 -23.40 -8.11 0.97
C PHE A 159 -24.08 -8.23 -0.39
N PHE A 160 -24.47 -7.08 -0.96
CA PHE A 160 -25.03 -6.99 -2.31
C PHE A 160 -23.95 -7.20 -3.38
N ASP A 161 -24.37 -7.47 -4.61
CA ASP A 161 -23.47 -7.74 -5.74
C ASP A 161 -22.51 -6.58 -6.08
N ASP A 162 -22.86 -5.36 -5.73
CA ASP A 162 -22.02 -4.17 -5.90
C ASP A 162 -21.02 -3.97 -4.74
N GLY A 163 -21.00 -4.89 -3.77
CA GLY A 163 -20.14 -4.84 -2.60
C GLY A 163 -20.77 -4.11 -1.41
N ARG A 164 -21.91 -3.42 -1.55
CA ARG A 164 -22.50 -2.68 -0.43
C ARG A 164 -22.96 -3.65 0.68
N PRO A 165 -22.76 -3.28 1.96
CA PRO A 165 -23.25 -4.09 3.08
C PRO A 165 -24.77 -4.05 3.17
N ASN A 166 -25.40 -5.21 3.40
CA ASN A 166 -26.85 -5.31 3.61
C ASN A 166 -27.23 -4.98 5.06
N ARG A 167 -27.07 -3.70 5.45
CA ARG A 167 -27.41 -3.23 6.81
C ARG A 167 -28.91 -3.24 7.10
N PHE A 168 -29.75 -3.21 6.08
CA PHE A 168 -31.20 -3.34 6.22
C PHE A 168 -31.58 -4.73 6.72
N GLY A 169 -30.93 -5.75 6.17
CA GLY A 169 -31.12 -7.14 6.58
C GLY A 169 -30.43 -7.51 7.89
N PHE A 170 -29.32 -6.83 8.18
CA PHE A 170 -28.43 -7.17 9.29
C PHE A 170 -28.13 -5.92 10.14
N GLY A 171 -28.96 -5.64 11.14
CA GLY A 171 -28.77 -4.52 12.06
C GLY A 171 -27.42 -4.56 12.81
N TYR A 172 -26.88 -5.76 13.03
CA TYR A 172 -25.59 -5.99 13.71
C TYR A 172 -24.50 -6.54 12.77
N LEU A 173 -24.55 -6.20 11.48
CA LEU A 173 -23.64 -6.73 10.47
C LEU A 173 -22.17 -6.63 10.87
N ASP A 174 -21.73 -5.48 11.37
CA ASP A 174 -20.31 -5.23 11.69
C ASP A 174 -19.83 -6.15 12.82
N GLN A 175 -20.69 -6.39 13.83
CA GLN A 175 -20.42 -7.31 14.94
C GLN A 175 -20.37 -8.76 14.43
N MET A 176 -21.30 -9.15 13.57
CA MET A 176 -21.31 -10.50 12.98
C MET A 176 -20.03 -10.74 12.16
N VAL A 177 -19.65 -9.80 11.30
CA VAL A 177 -18.39 -9.86 10.54
C VAL A 177 -17.19 -9.90 11.47
N GLY A 178 -17.21 -9.16 12.59
CA GLY A 178 -16.19 -9.21 13.64
C GLY A 178 -16.06 -10.60 14.26
N VAL A 179 -17.17 -11.24 14.64
CA VAL A 179 -17.18 -12.62 15.18
C VAL A 179 -16.58 -13.59 14.15
N VAL A 180 -16.99 -13.52 12.88
CA VAL A 180 -16.42 -14.37 11.83
C VAL A 180 -14.92 -14.10 11.66
N ALA A 181 -14.48 -12.84 11.65
CA ALA A 181 -13.07 -12.47 11.53
C ALA A 181 -12.24 -13.03 12.70
N ARG A 182 -12.77 -13.03 13.93
CA ARG A 182 -12.10 -13.65 15.08
C ARG A 182 -11.96 -15.16 14.92
N HIS A 183 -13.04 -15.83 14.53
CA HIS A 183 -13.07 -17.28 14.34
C HIS A 183 -12.23 -17.77 13.15
N THR A 184 -11.90 -16.88 12.20
CA THR A 184 -11.22 -17.25 10.94
C THR A 184 -9.84 -16.62 10.77
N LEU A 185 -9.71 -15.31 10.84
CA LEU A 185 -8.45 -14.59 10.59
C LEU A 185 -7.56 -14.63 11.84
N ILE A 186 -8.10 -14.26 13.00
CA ILE A 186 -7.35 -14.19 14.26
C ILE A 186 -6.99 -15.60 14.76
N ALA A 187 -7.91 -16.56 14.62
CA ALA A 187 -7.73 -17.97 14.99
C ALA A 187 -6.60 -18.71 14.23
N GLN A 188 -6.01 -18.09 13.20
CA GLN A 188 -4.83 -18.63 12.52
C GLN A 188 -3.54 -18.42 13.32
N ARG A 189 -3.51 -17.41 14.20
CA ARG A 189 -2.34 -17.02 14.98
C ARG A 189 -2.58 -17.04 16.49
N ARG A 190 -3.83 -17.16 16.92
CA ARG A 190 -4.21 -17.33 18.32
C ARG A 190 -5.10 -18.55 18.48
N GLU A 191 -5.03 -19.18 19.63
CA GLU A 191 -6.01 -20.18 20.03
C GLU A 191 -7.32 -19.46 20.37
N THR A 192 -8.39 -19.90 19.72
CA THR A 192 -9.76 -19.40 19.93
C THR A 192 -10.67 -20.62 19.97
N ASP A 193 -11.65 -20.63 20.87
CA ASP A 193 -12.54 -21.79 21.08
C ASP A 193 -13.35 -22.15 19.81
N ASP A 194 -13.71 -21.15 19.00
CA ASP A 194 -14.60 -21.30 17.84
C ASP A 194 -13.89 -21.20 16.48
N LYS A 195 -12.68 -21.75 16.37
CA LYS A 195 -11.92 -21.73 15.10
C LYS A 195 -12.72 -22.33 13.93
N PHE A 196 -12.71 -21.63 12.79
CA PHE A 196 -13.27 -22.06 11.52
C PHE A 196 -12.20 -22.06 10.42
N SER A 197 -12.01 -23.20 9.78
CA SER A 197 -10.96 -23.49 8.81
C SER A 197 -11.53 -23.81 7.42
N LYS A 198 -10.67 -23.87 6.39
CA LYS A 198 -11.07 -24.10 4.99
C LYS A 198 -11.83 -25.43 4.76
N GLY A 199 -11.63 -26.45 5.60
CA GLY A 199 -12.33 -27.74 5.47
C GLY A 199 -13.73 -27.77 6.08
N ASP A 200 -14.07 -26.78 6.90
CA ASP A 200 -15.22 -26.88 7.78
C ASP A 200 -16.54 -26.61 7.04
N SER A 201 -17.60 -27.26 7.53
CA SER A 201 -18.97 -27.07 7.06
C SER A 201 -19.47 -25.69 7.47
N ILE A 202 -19.79 -24.85 6.47
CA ILE A 202 -20.31 -23.49 6.72
C ILE A 202 -21.67 -23.57 7.41
N GLU A 203 -22.52 -24.54 7.05
CA GLU A 203 -23.84 -24.69 7.66
C GLU A 203 -23.75 -25.03 9.14
N ASP A 204 -22.85 -25.96 9.51
CA ASP A 204 -22.66 -26.33 10.92
C ASP A 204 -22.05 -25.16 11.71
N TYR A 205 -21.09 -24.44 11.11
CA TYR A 205 -20.53 -23.22 11.69
C TYR A 205 -21.61 -22.17 11.96
N LEU A 206 -22.48 -21.90 10.98
CA LEU A 206 -23.55 -20.92 11.11
C LEU A 206 -24.61 -21.35 12.14
N ARG A 207 -25.00 -22.62 12.16
CA ARG A 207 -25.95 -23.15 13.17
C ARG A 207 -25.38 -23.10 14.58
N ARG A 208 -24.09 -23.40 14.76
CA ARG A 208 -23.41 -23.32 16.05
C ARG A 208 -23.30 -21.89 16.55
N THR A 209 -22.90 -20.97 15.67
CA THR A 209 -22.60 -19.58 16.04
C THR A 209 -23.86 -18.71 16.14
N TRP A 210 -24.84 -18.94 15.26
CA TRP A 210 -26.13 -18.25 15.23
C TRP A 210 -27.29 -19.25 15.06
N PRO A 211 -27.68 -19.95 16.13
CA PRO A 211 -28.80 -20.89 16.07
C PRO A 211 -30.10 -20.11 15.82
N ILE A 212 -30.63 -20.22 14.60
CA ILE A 212 -32.00 -19.79 14.30
C ILE A 212 -32.88 -20.92 14.81
N GLY A 213 -33.60 -20.69 15.91
CA GLY A 213 -34.49 -21.72 16.45
C GLY A 213 -35.40 -22.27 15.35
N GLU A 214 -35.63 -23.58 15.32
CA GLU A 214 -36.45 -24.29 14.31
C GLU A 214 -37.87 -23.73 14.11
N ARG A 215 -38.29 -22.73 14.90
CA ARG A 215 -39.64 -22.17 14.93
C ARG A 215 -39.99 -21.25 13.76
N VAL A 216 -39.09 -20.92 12.83
CA VAL A 216 -39.42 -19.96 11.76
C VAL A 216 -40.29 -20.59 10.65
N ASN A 217 -40.36 -21.92 10.53
CA ASN A 217 -41.20 -22.56 9.52
C ASN A 217 -42.64 -22.87 9.98
N ASP A 218 -42.98 -22.68 11.27
CA ASP A 218 -44.30 -23.03 11.82
C ASP A 218 -45.13 -21.83 12.34
N VAL A 219 -44.62 -20.60 12.24
CA VAL A 219 -45.35 -19.42 12.73
C VAL A 219 -45.98 -18.68 11.56
N GLY A 220 -47.25 -19.01 11.29
CA GLY A 220 -48.13 -18.13 10.52
C GLY A 220 -48.18 -16.73 11.15
N PRO A 221 -48.43 -15.67 10.35
CA PRO A 221 -48.27 -14.29 10.79
C PRO A 221 -49.17 -14.01 11.99
N SER A 222 -48.57 -13.91 13.17
CA SER A 222 -49.24 -13.44 14.39
C SER A 222 -48.89 -11.97 14.58
N PRO A 223 -49.85 -11.04 14.45
CA PRO A 223 -49.56 -9.63 14.58
C PRO A 223 -49.44 -9.26 16.07
N GLY A 224 -48.29 -8.68 16.45
CA GLY A 224 -48.24 -7.77 17.59
C GLY A 224 -47.34 -8.14 18.79
N LYS A 225 -46.30 -8.97 18.64
CA LYS A 225 -45.26 -9.08 19.68
C LYS A 225 -43.87 -9.16 19.05
N ASP A 226 -43.05 -8.16 19.33
CA ASP A 226 -41.61 -8.21 19.05
C ASP A 226 -40.97 -9.29 19.93
N PRO A 227 -40.27 -10.28 19.35
CA PRO A 227 -39.51 -11.25 20.13
C PRO A 227 -38.20 -10.62 20.61
N ASP A 228 -38.00 -10.62 21.94
CA ASP A 228 -36.68 -10.47 22.57
C ASP A 228 -35.81 -11.69 22.20
N LEU A 229 -35.23 -11.63 21.01
CA LEU A 229 -34.14 -12.47 20.56
C LEU A 229 -32.89 -11.59 20.68
N PHE A 230 -31.81 -12.10 21.27
CA PHE A 230 -30.47 -11.48 21.41
C PHE A 230 -30.19 -10.69 22.72
N ASP A 231 -29.89 -11.43 23.80
CA ASP A 231 -29.02 -10.90 24.87
C ASP A 231 -27.55 -11.21 24.53
N LEU A 232 -26.93 -10.28 23.79
CA LEU A 232 -25.55 -10.39 23.30
C LEU A 232 -24.51 -9.77 24.26
N ASN A 233 -24.92 -9.35 25.46
CA ASN A 233 -23.98 -8.83 26.48
C ASN A 233 -23.36 -9.92 27.36
N ARG A 234 -23.49 -11.20 27.00
CA ARG A 234 -22.89 -12.30 27.75
C ARG A 234 -21.36 -12.28 27.57
N PRO A 235 -20.56 -12.09 28.64
CA PRO A 235 -19.11 -12.22 28.53
C PRO A 235 -18.75 -13.64 28.12
N ALA A 236 -17.80 -13.77 27.19
CA ALA A 236 -17.23 -15.05 26.76
C ALA A 236 -16.54 -15.74 27.96
N GLY A 237 -17.27 -16.57 28.69
CA GLY A 237 -16.75 -17.25 29.88
C GLY A 237 -17.77 -17.80 30.88
N GLY A 238 -19.03 -18.04 30.49
CA GLY A 238 -20.04 -18.67 31.36
C GLY A 238 -20.17 -20.19 31.10
N PRO A 239 -20.37 -21.02 32.15
CA PRO A 239 -20.38 -22.47 32.00
C PRO A 239 -21.57 -22.95 31.16
N SER A 240 -21.28 -23.87 30.25
CA SER A 240 -22.25 -24.55 29.39
C SER A 240 -23.32 -25.28 30.21
N LEU A 241 -24.60 -24.94 30.00
CA LEU A 241 -25.74 -25.71 30.48
C LEU A 241 -26.05 -26.85 29.51
N TYR A 242 -25.06 -27.71 29.29
CA TYR A 242 -25.29 -29.03 28.71
C TYR A 242 -24.88 -30.09 29.73
N THR A 243 -25.85 -30.59 30.49
CA THR A 243 -25.70 -31.80 31.29
C THR A 243 -25.97 -32.99 30.37
N PRO A 244 -24.98 -33.80 29.99
CA PRO A 244 -25.24 -35.02 29.24
C PRO A 244 -25.98 -36.05 30.11
N PRO A 245 -26.81 -36.92 29.53
CA PRO A 245 -27.55 -37.92 30.28
C PRO A 245 -26.61 -38.97 30.87
N ASN A 246 -26.90 -39.35 32.12
CA ASN A 246 -26.25 -40.41 32.89
C ASN A 246 -25.94 -41.65 32.03
N LYS A 247 -24.64 -41.92 31.85
CA LYS A 247 -24.14 -43.29 31.68
C LYS A 247 -23.66 -43.74 33.05
N GLU A 248 -24.43 -44.64 33.67
CA GLU A 248 -23.93 -45.50 34.73
C GLU A 248 -22.67 -46.20 34.24
N VAL A 249 -21.53 -45.89 34.84
CA VAL A 249 -20.34 -46.73 34.74
C VAL A 249 -19.86 -47.01 36.15
N ASP A 250 -19.90 -48.30 36.41
CA ASP A 250 -19.50 -49.07 37.57
C ASP A 250 -18.14 -48.67 38.15
N GLY A 251 -18.04 -48.79 39.47
CA GLY A 251 -16.93 -48.33 40.29
C GLY A 251 -15.67 -49.17 40.12
N GLY A 252 -14.58 -48.52 39.72
CA GLY A 252 -13.25 -49.11 39.68
C GLY A 252 -12.22 -48.24 40.39
N LYS A 253 -12.01 -48.46 41.69
CA LYS A 253 -10.91 -47.89 42.47
C LYS A 253 -9.56 -48.24 41.83
N ARG A 254 -8.71 -47.24 41.57
CA ARG A 254 -7.25 -47.46 41.41
C ARG A 254 -6.47 -46.43 42.22
N HIS A 255 -5.61 -46.95 43.09
CA HIS A 255 -4.61 -46.25 43.88
C HIS A 255 -3.53 -45.58 42.99
N PRO A 256 -2.90 -44.49 43.46
CA PRO A 256 -1.69 -43.97 42.83
C PRO A 256 -0.48 -44.82 43.23
N LYS A 257 0.37 -45.16 42.25
CA LYS A 257 1.74 -45.64 42.50
C LYS A 257 2.75 -44.64 41.92
N PRO A 258 3.97 -44.62 42.48
CA PRO A 258 4.73 -43.40 42.68
C PRO A 258 5.74 -43.09 41.56
N ILE A 259 6.16 -41.83 41.56
CA ILE A 259 7.31 -41.27 40.86
C ILE A 259 8.61 -41.98 41.32
N PRO A 260 9.54 -42.31 40.41
CA PRO A 260 10.94 -42.45 40.75
C PRO A 260 11.74 -41.22 40.31
N SER A 261 12.54 -40.71 41.25
CA SER A 261 13.59 -39.72 41.06
C SER A 261 14.97 -40.40 40.93
N ALA A 262 15.92 -39.65 40.33
CA ALA A 262 17.38 -39.87 40.26
C ALA A 262 17.83 -40.91 39.20
N GLU A 263 18.92 -40.78 38.45
CA GLU A 263 20.24 -40.11 38.58
C GLU A 263 20.72 -39.68 37.15
N LEU A 264 21.36 -38.53 36.91
CA LEU A 264 22.80 -38.21 37.03
C LEU A 264 23.74 -39.19 36.30
N LEU A 265 24.31 -38.77 35.14
CA LEU A 265 25.74 -38.93 34.82
C LEU A 265 26.15 -38.25 33.48
N ASP A 266 27.38 -37.76 33.53
CA ASP A 266 28.20 -37.06 32.54
C ASP A 266 28.44 -37.81 31.22
N GLY A 267 28.87 -37.05 30.20
CA GLY A 267 29.79 -37.56 29.17
C GLY A 267 29.55 -37.09 27.74
N GLN A 268 30.11 -35.93 27.37
CA GLN A 268 30.72 -35.75 26.04
C GLN A 268 31.96 -36.67 25.96
N PRO A 269 32.39 -37.20 24.79
CA PRO A 269 32.87 -36.35 23.69
C PRO A 269 32.76 -36.90 22.24
N GLU A 270 33.17 -36.02 21.31
CA GLU A 270 33.81 -36.29 20.01
C GLU A 270 33.00 -36.73 18.76
N LEU A 271 32.95 -35.78 17.80
CA LEU A 271 32.99 -35.96 16.34
C LEU A 271 34.20 -36.85 15.96
N PRO A 272 34.25 -37.59 14.82
CA PRO A 272 34.35 -36.94 13.49
C PRO A 272 33.85 -37.73 12.25
N ILE A 273 34.07 -37.09 11.07
CA ILE A 273 34.31 -37.66 9.73
C ILE A 273 33.09 -37.74 8.77
N THR A 274 32.97 -36.72 7.91
CA THR A 274 32.64 -36.86 6.48
C THR A 274 33.86 -37.43 5.72
N PRO A 275 33.70 -38.28 4.68
CA PRO A 275 33.68 -37.73 3.31
C PRO A 275 33.00 -38.59 2.21
N ALA A 276 32.62 -37.94 1.10
CA ALA A 276 32.66 -38.40 -0.31
C ALA A 276 31.85 -37.36 -1.13
N SER A 277 32.41 -36.45 -1.93
CA SER A 277 33.29 -36.58 -3.10
C SER A 277 32.80 -37.62 -4.11
N HIS A 278 32.02 -37.16 -5.09
CA HIS A 278 31.86 -37.85 -6.37
C HIS A 278 32.51 -37.00 -7.45
N LYS A 279 33.49 -37.62 -8.10
CA LYS A 279 34.27 -37.17 -9.23
C LYS A 279 33.74 -37.84 -10.51
N ASP A 280 33.97 -37.15 -11.62
CA ASP A 280 34.22 -37.64 -12.97
C ASP A 280 33.08 -38.29 -13.79
N ILE A 281 32.63 -37.57 -14.83
CA ILE A 281 32.12 -38.15 -16.08
C ILE A 281 32.94 -37.56 -17.25
N PRO A 282 33.44 -38.37 -18.21
CA PRO A 282 34.46 -37.96 -19.17
C PRO A 282 33.89 -37.34 -20.44
N LEU A 283 34.71 -36.48 -21.06
CA LEU A 283 34.70 -36.20 -22.49
C LEU A 283 35.26 -37.42 -23.26
N ASP A 284 34.58 -37.81 -24.33
CA ASP A 284 35.19 -37.98 -25.66
C ASP A 284 34.13 -38.34 -26.72
N GLY A 285 34.25 -37.70 -27.89
CA GLY A 285 33.58 -38.09 -29.14
C GLY A 285 34.20 -39.36 -29.75
N PRO A 286 33.75 -39.82 -30.94
CA PRO A 286 34.06 -39.07 -32.16
C PRO A 286 32.96 -39.06 -33.25
N GLU A 287 33.11 -38.09 -34.16
CA GLU A 287 33.00 -38.11 -35.64
C GLU A 287 32.29 -39.36 -36.24
N ASP A 288 31.35 -39.28 -37.19
CA ASP A 288 31.55 -38.71 -38.51
C ASP A 288 30.27 -38.86 -39.38
N SER A 289 30.21 -38.03 -40.42
CA SER A 289 29.60 -38.28 -41.74
C SER A 289 28.12 -37.95 -42.07
N VAL A 290 28.00 -36.85 -42.85
CA VAL A 290 27.42 -36.73 -44.21
C VAL A 290 25.93 -37.07 -44.47
N ASN A 291 25.13 -36.01 -44.66
CA ASN A 291 24.20 -35.75 -45.79
C ASN A 291 23.36 -34.51 -45.41
N GLY A 292 23.37 -33.37 -46.10
CA GLY A 292 23.26 -33.21 -47.55
C GLY A 292 21.79 -33.03 -47.93
N ASN A 293 21.20 -31.85 -47.72
CA ASN A 293 20.09 -31.36 -48.55
C ASN A 293 19.88 -29.84 -48.45
N HIS A 294 19.99 -29.21 -49.61
CA HIS A 294 19.62 -27.84 -49.94
C HIS A 294 18.16 -27.57 -49.58
N VAL A 295 17.90 -26.52 -48.80
CA VAL A 295 16.60 -25.82 -48.80
C VAL A 295 16.85 -24.34 -49.10
N LYS A 296 16.14 -23.89 -50.12
CA LYS A 296 16.17 -22.58 -50.79
C LYS A 296 15.46 -21.54 -49.90
N PRO A 297 15.89 -20.26 -49.87
CA PRO A 297 15.19 -19.22 -49.13
C PRO A 297 13.89 -18.83 -49.85
N GLU A 298 12.75 -18.95 -49.18
CA GLU A 298 11.47 -18.43 -49.65
C GLU A 298 11.29 -16.95 -49.29
N THR A 299 11.07 -16.18 -50.34
CA THR A 299 10.72 -14.75 -50.41
C THR A 299 9.37 -14.45 -49.74
N PRO A 300 9.17 -13.28 -49.12
CA PRO A 300 7.89 -12.93 -48.48
C PRO A 300 6.78 -12.65 -49.51
N PRO A 301 5.50 -12.92 -49.19
CA PRO A 301 4.39 -12.57 -50.06
C PRO A 301 4.02 -11.07 -49.97
N PRO A 302 3.38 -10.53 -51.03
CA PRO A 302 3.29 -9.10 -51.28
C PRO A 302 2.14 -8.41 -50.54
N ALA A 303 2.32 -7.11 -50.33
CA ALA A 303 1.28 -6.16 -49.97
C ALA A 303 0.20 -6.12 -51.06
N ILE A 304 -1.07 -6.30 -50.67
CA ILE A 304 -2.24 -6.02 -51.51
C ILE A 304 -2.90 -4.76 -50.98
N SER A 305 -2.98 -3.79 -51.89
CA SER A 305 -3.67 -2.51 -51.79
C SER A 305 -4.92 -2.52 -52.66
N ALA A 306 -5.84 -1.59 -52.35
CA ALA A 306 -6.92 -1.03 -53.17
C ALA A 306 -8.29 -1.75 -53.20
N HIS A 307 -9.31 -1.09 -52.61
CA HIS A 307 -10.41 -0.36 -53.28
C HIS A 307 -11.57 -0.08 -52.27
N PRO A 308 -12.60 0.73 -52.58
CA PRO A 308 -12.65 2.19 -52.75
C PRO A 308 -13.68 2.86 -51.80
N PRO A 309 -13.80 4.21 -51.76
CA PRO A 309 -14.81 4.90 -50.95
C PRO A 309 -16.10 5.16 -51.74
N PRO A 310 -17.25 5.38 -51.09
CA PRO A 310 -18.34 6.14 -51.68
C PRO A 310 -18.28 7.61 -51.26
N ALA A 311 -18.36 8.47 -52.27
CA ALA A 311 -18.68 9.88 -52.18
C ALA A 311 -20.20 10.08 -51.98
N ASP A 312 -20.58 11.10 -51.22
CA ASP A 312 -21.48 12.20 -51.63
C ASP A 312 -21.59 13.20 -50.47
N GLN A 313 -21.05 14.42 -50.62
CA GLN A 313 -21.70 15.61 -51.16
C GLN A 313 -22.83 16.15 -50.27
N THR A 314 -22.52 17.21 -49.50
CA THR A 314 -23.35 18.43 -49.55
C THR A 314 -22.55 19.64 -49.10
N SER A 315 -22.41 20.56 -50.04
CA SER A 315 -21.88 21.91 -49.97
C SER A 315 -22.61 22.76 -48.93
N LEU A 316 -21.96 23.82 -48.42
CA LEU A 316 -22.53 25.18 -48.39
C LEU A 316 -21.44 26.22 -48.00
N THR A 317 -21.11 27.02 -49.01
CA THR A 317 -20.93 28.49 -48.99
C THR A 317 -19.92 29.17 -48.06
N SER A 318 -18.88 29.66 -48.73
CA SER A 318 -18.06 30.83 -48.50
C SER A 318 -18.83 32.12 -48.15
N ALA A 319 -18.26 32.91 -47.25
CA ALA A 319 -18.39 34.37 -47.23
C ALA A 319 -17.07 34.98 -46.74
N SER A 320 -16.25 35.39 -47.69
CA SER A 320 -15.11 36.30 -47.53
C SER A 320 -15.62 37.73 -47.51
N VAL A 321 -15.27 38.51 -46.49
CA VAL A 321 -15.42 39.97 -46.47
C VAL A 321 -14.04 40.56 -46.21
N ASP A 322 -13.51 41.14 -47.27
CA ASP A 322 -12.39 42.08 -47.31
C ASP A 322 -12.99 43.48 -47.13
N ILE A 323 -12.53 44.26 -46.13
CA ILE A 323 -12.65 45.73 -46.12
C ILE A 323 -11.38 46.32 -45.53
N SER A 324 -10.78 47.19 -46.34
CA SER A 324 -9.53 47.91 -46.17
C SER A 324 -9.56 49.06 -45.13
N ASP A 325 -8.35 49.41 -44.67
CA ASP A 325 -7.79 50.72 -44.31
C ASP A 325 -8.72 51.89 -43.94
N ALA A 326 -8.46 52.51 -42.78
CA ALA A 326 -8.07 53.93 -42.68
C ALA A 326 -7.82 54.41 -41.23
N GLU A 327 -6.73 55.17 -41.10
CA GLU A 327 -6.51 56.34 -40.23
C GLU A 327 -6.21 56.20 -38.72
N LYS A 328 -4.97 56.62 -38.41
CA LYS A 328 -4.44 57.05 -37.11
C LYS A 328 -5.22 58.24 -36.54
N PRO A 329 -5.26 58.34 -35.20
CA PRO A 329 -4.73 59.56 -34.58
C PRO A 329 -3.81 59.29 -33.39
N ASP A 330 -2.75 60.10 -33.33
CA ASP A 330 -1.78 60.18 -32.24
C ASP A 330 -2.48 60.42 -30.90
N THR A 331 -2.40 59.43 -30.00
CA THR A 331 -2.83 59.56 -28.61
C THR A 331 -1.63 59.32 -27.71
N ALA A 332 -1.27 60.34 -26.94
CA ALA A 332 -0.16 60.36 -26.01
C ALA A 332 -0.17 59.15 -25.07
N LEU A 333 0.99 58.47 -24.98
CA LEU A 333 1.24 57.34 -24.08
C LEU A 333 1.02 57.75 -22.61
N PRO A 334 0.04 57.19 -21.89
CA PRO A 334 0.04 57.24 -20.45
C PRO A 334 1.23 56.42 -19.94
N SER A 335 2.03 57.03 -19.07
CA SER A 335 3.13 56.39 -18.36
C SER A 335 2.62 55.13 -17.65
N GLN A 336 2.85 53.97 -18.26
CA GLN A 336 2.57 52.67 -17.65
C GLN A 336 3.58 52.50 -16.51
N MET A 337 3.14 52.77 -15.29
CA MET A 337 3.84 52.23 -14.13
C MET A 337 3.96 50.72 -14.32
N PRO A 338 5.15 50.12 -14.08
CA PRO A 338 5.31 48.68 -14.18
C PRO A 338 4.24 48.01 -13.31
N PRO A 339 3.57 46.97 -13.83
CA PRO A 339 2.51 46.29 -13.09
C PRO A 339 3.09 45.84 -11.73
N VAL A 340 2.45 46.29 -10.65
CA VAL A 340 2.77 45.87 -9.28
C VAL A 340 2.68 44.34 -9.26
N GLN A 341 3.85 43.70 -9.26
CA GLN A 341 3.92 42.25 -9.21
C GLN A 341 3.43 41.83 -7.83
N LYS A 342 2.22 41.27 -7.76
CA LYS A 342 1.73 40.62 -6.55
C LYS A 342 2.77 39.59 -6.12
N PRO A 343 3.19 39.57 -4.84
CA PRO A 343 4.21 38.65 -4.37
C PRO A 343 3.80 37.22 -4.70
N LYS A 344 4.65 36.54 -5.47
CA LYS A 344 4.44 35.15 -5.88
C LYS A 344 4.35 34.29 -4.62
N PRO A 345 3.27 33.51 -4.41
CA PRO A 345 3.17 32.66 -3.23
C PRO A 345 4.34 31.68 -3.23
N LEU A 346 5.11 31.65 -2.12
CA LEU A 346 6.22 30.74 -1.92
C LEU A 346 5.67 29.31 -1.93
N LEU A 347 5.99 28.56 -2.98
CA LEU A 347 5.22 27.35 -3.30
C LEU A 347 5.34 26.27 -2.21
N LEU A 348 6.51 26.10 -1.55
CA LEU A 348 6.76 25.05 -0.54
C LEU A 348 7.87 25.38 0.50
N LEU A 349 9.14 25.24 0.11
CA LEU A 349 10.34 25.39 0.95
C LEU A 349 11.50 26.06 0.17
N GLU A 350 11.15 26.85 -0.85
CA GLU A 350 12.10 27.45 -1.82
C GLU A 350 13.11 28.41 -1.16
N ASP A 351 12.81 28.88 0.05
CA ASP A 351 13.58 29.85 0.81
C ASP A 351 14.47 29.22 1.89
N ILE A 352 14.51 27.89 1.98
CA ILE A 352 15.36 27.16 2.92
C ILE A 352 16.74 26.96 2.28
N ARG A 353 17.77 27.28 3.06
CA ARG A 353 19.18 27.02 2.73
C ARG A 353 19.82 26.28 3.89
N CYS A 354 20.80 25.42 3.61
CA CYS A 354 21.62 24.83 4.66
C CYS A 354 22.81 25.75 4.91
N LEU A 355 22.90 26.33 6.11
CA LEU A 355 24.09 27.06 6.60
C LEU A 355 24.90 26.20 7.58
N ARG A 356 24.52 24.94 7.75
CA ARG A 356 25.20 23.98 8.63
C ARG A 356 26.28 23.25 7.86
N ASP A 357 27.38 23.00 8.55
CA ASP A 357 28.48 22.16 8.09
C ASP A 357 28.07 20.67 8.25
N ASP A 358 27.14 20.24 7.41
CA ASP A 358 26.65 18.86 7.32
C ASP A 358 26.28 18.55 5.87
N ASP A 359 27.14 17.77 5.20
CA ASP A 359 27.02 17.41 3.78
C ASP A 359 25.66 16.82 3.44
N ARG A 360 25.07 16.05 4.38
CA ARG A 360 23.80 15.37 4.16
C ARG A 360 22.64 16.34 4.21
N LEU A 361 22.63 17.27 5.15
CA LEU A 361 21.63 18.34 5.21
C LEU A 361 21.75 19.28 4.00
N GLU A 362 22.97 19.57 3.56
CA GLU A 362 23.20 20.36 2.34
C GLU A 362 22.61 19.65 1.11
N GLN A 363 22.93 18.37 0.92
CA GLN A 363 22.39 17.58 -0.19
C GLN A 363 20.86 17.48 -0.17
N LEU A 364 20.26 17.16 0.98
CA LEU A 364 18.79 17.07 1.11
C LEU A 364 18.11 18.41 0.81
N THR A 365 18.70 19.52 1.27
CA THR A 365 18.18 20.86 1.01
C THR A 365 18.28 21.21 -0.48
N TYR A 366 19.40 20.88 -1.12
CA TYR A 366 19.61 21.09 -2.56
C TYR A 366 18.62 20.30 -3.42
N GLU A 367 18.45 18.99 -3.15
CA GLU A 367 17.51 18.14 -3.89
C GLU A 367 16.06 18.62 -3.74
N LEU A 368 15.68 19.02 -2.52
CA LEU A 368 14.37 19.58 -2.23
C LEU A 368 14.13 20.90 -3.00
N ALA A 369 15.13 21.78 -3.06
CA ALA A 369 15.06 23.03 -3.81
C ALA A 369 14.90 22.79 -5.32
N GLN A 370 15.68 21.84 -5.88
CA GLN A 370 15.60 21.47 -7.30
C GLN A 370 14.21 20.94 -7.68
N LEU A 371 13.64 20.04 -6.87
CA LEU A 371 12.29 19.54 -7.11
C LEU A 371 11.22 20.63 -6.96
N SER A 372 11.41 21.57 -6.03
CA SER A 372 10.46 22.65 -5.76
C SER A 372 10.46 23.70 -6.87
N ALA A 373 11.62 23.98 -7.49
CA ALA A 373 11.77 24.98 -8.54
C ALA A 373 11.07 24.60 -9.87
N GLY A 374 10.87 23.31 -10.12
CA GLY A 374 10.22 22.81 -11.32
C GLY A 374 8.69 23.01 -11.32
N LYS A 375 8.19 24.15 -11.80
CA LYS A 375 6.74 24.48 -11.88
C LYS A 375 5.88 23.37 -12.50
N ASN A 376 6.40 22.63 -13.48
CA ASN A 376 5.65 21.57 -14.19
C ASN A 376 5.81 20.17 -13.55
N ASN A 377 6.65 20.05 -12.51
CA ASN A 377 7.08 18.77 -11.95
C ASN A 377 6.47 18.46 -10.58
N LEU A 378 5.95 19.46 -9.87
CA LEU A 378 5.38 19.27 -8.52
C LEU A 378 4.23 18.25 -8.47
N THR A 379 3.47 18.08 -9.55
CA THR A 379 2.42 17.05 -9.62
C THR A 379 2.96 15.64 -9.82
N SER A 380 4.05 15.50 -10.59
CA SER A 380 4.65 14.21 -10.93
C SER A 380 5.55 13.66 -9.82
N PHE A 381 6.14 14.54 -8.99
CA PHE A 381 7.13 14.18 -7.98
C PHE A 381 6.63 14.36 -6.53
N ARG A 382 5.30 14.38 -6.32
CA ARG A 382 4.69 14.57 -4.98
C ARG A 382 5.24 13.62 -3.93
N LEU A 383 5.39 12.34 -4.29
CA LEU A 383 5.92 11.33 -3.38
C LEU A 383 7.39 11.59 -3.04
N SER A 384 8.23 11.90 -4.04
CA SER A 384 9.65 12.20 -3.81
C SER A 384 9.84 13.42 -2.93
N LEU A 385 9.05 14.47 -3.19
CA LEU A 385 9.04 15.69 -2.41
C LEU A 385 8.65 15.43 -0.96
N PHE A 386 7.66 14.56 -0.76
CA PHE A 386 7.22 14.15 0.56
C PHE A 386 8.32 13.39 1.33
N MET A 387 8.99 12.45 0.66
CA MET A 387 10.13 11.70 1.22
C MET A 387 11.27 12.64 1.62
N LEU A 388 11.58 13.63 0.78
CA LEU A 388 12.61 14.61 1.06
C LEU A 388 12.26 15.52 2.22
N MET A 389 11.02 16.00 2.32
CA MET A 389 10.57 16.78 3.49
C MET A 389 10.68 15.98 4.79
N ARG A 390 10.27 14.71 4.77
CA ARG A 390 10.40 13.81 5.94
C ARG A 390 11.87 13.62 6.30
N ALA A 391 12.71 13.27 5.33
CA ALA A 391 14.14 13.04 5.55
C ALA A 391 14.83 14.31 6.06
N LEU A 392 14.55 15.47 5.46
CA LEU A 392 15.13 16.74 5.89
C LEU A 392 14.72 17.09 7.32
N LEU A 393 13.45 16.92 7.70
CA LEU A 393 13.02 17.14 9.08
C LEU A 393 13.72 16.19 10.07
N GLU A 394 13.77 14.90 9.74
CA GLU A 394 14.39 13.88 10.59
C GLU A 394 15.87 14.20 10.83
N TRP A 395 16.62 14.48 9.76
CA TRP A 395 18.04 14.81 9.86
C TRP A 395 18.31 16.15 10.52
N ALA A 396 17.47 17.17 10.26
CA ALA A 396 17.58 18.46 10.92
C ALA A 396 17.39 18.31 12.44
N LEU A 397 16.39 17.55 12.89
CA LEU A 397 16.16 17.32 14.31
C LEU A 397 17.30 16.52 14.97
N VAL A 398 17.84 15.51 14.29
CA VAL A 398 19.01 14.75 14.79
C VAL A 398 20.20 15.69 14.97
N TYR A 399 20.52 16.49 13.94
CA TYR A 399 21.59 17.48 13.99
C TYR A 399 21.38 18.46 15.16
N HIS A 400 20.18 19.02 15.26
CA HIS A 400 19.84 19.98 16.31
C HIS A 400 20.02 19.39 17.71
N TYR A 401 19.51 18.18 17.94
CA TYR A 401 19.67 17.48 19.22
C TYR A 401 21.12 17.19 19.57
N ASP A 402 21.95 16.81 18.59
CA ASP A 402 23.39 16.65 18.81
C ASP A 402 24.04 17.97 19.25
N GLN A 403 23.68 19.11 18.61
CA GLN A 403 24.21 20.43 18.98
C GLN A 403 23.83 20.85 20.41
N ILE A 404 22.58 20.60 20.82
CA ILE A 404 22.11 20.93 22.18
C ILE A 404 22.34 19.80 23.20
N LYS A 405 23.07 18.74 22.82
CA LYS A 405 23.42 17.59 23.67
C LYS A 405 22.22 16.86 24.27
N LEU A 406 21.13 16.80 23.52
CA LEU A 406 19.97 15.97 23.87
C LEU A 406 20.06 14.59 23.22
N PRO A 407 19.57 13.53 23.90
CA PRO A 407 19.61 12.19 23.34
C PRO A 407 18.72 12.12 22.10
N CYS A 408 19.32 11.78 20.97
CA CYS A 408 18.62 11.50 19.72
C CYS A 408 18.87 10.07 19.22
N ARG A 409 19.63 9.27 19.99
CA ARG A 409 20.00 7.89 19.70
C ARG A 409 19.61 6.96 20.85
N ASP A 410 19.30 5.71 20.53
CA ASP A 410 19.09 4.66 21.52
C ASP A 410 20.42 4.11 22.06
N ASP A 411 20.33 3.15 22.97
CA ASP A 411 21.51 2.52 23.60
C ASP A 411 22.40 1.76 22.60
N LYS A 412 21.91 1.52 21.38
CA LYS A 412 22.65 0.88 20.27
C LYS A 412 23.25 1.91 19.31
N GLY A 413 23.08 3.21 19.58
CA GLY A 413 23.52 4.29 18.71
C GLY A 413 22.61 4.51 17.49
N GLN A 414 21.45 3.85 17.40
CA GLN A 414 20.50 4.08 16.32
C GLN A 414 19.70 5.33 16.58
N HIS A 415 19.45 6.13 15.54
CA HIS A 415 18.66 7.34 15.66
C HIS A 415 17.23 7.00 16.07
N PHE A 416 16.64 7.84 16.93
CA PHE A 416 15.23 7.71 17.27
C PHE A 416 14.36 7.88 16.02
N PRO A 417 13.23 7.15 15.93
CA PRO A 417 12.30 7.34 14.84
C PRO A 417 11.75 8.77 14.85
N ILE A 418 11.49 9.32 13.66
CA ILE A 418 10.95 10.69 13.48
C ILE A 418 9.80 11.03 14.44
N GLY A 419 8.90 10.08 14.76
CA GLY A 419 7.82 10.32 15.70
C GLY A 419 8.28 10.64 17.13
N LYS A 420 9.33 9.97 17.61
CA LYS A 420 9.95 10.27 18.91
C LYS A 420 10.71 11.58 18.86
N LEU A 421 11.43 11.86 17.76
CA LEU A 421 12.14 13.13 17.57
C LEU A 421 11.17 14.32 17.60
N VAL A 422 10.09 14.27 16.82
CA VAL A 422 9.07 15.34 16.78
C VAL A 422 8.31 15.42 18.11
N GLY A 423 7.99 14.29 18.74
CA GLY A 423 7.33 14.27 20.05
C GLY A 423 8.17 14.89 21.17
N MET A 424 9.50 14.72 21.12
CA MET A 424 10.41 15.44 22.00
C MET A 424 10.38 16.94 21.70
N ALA A 425 10.46 17.34 20.43
CA ALA A 425 10.45 18.73 20.02
C ALA A 425 9.16 19.48 20.40
N SER A 426 8.04 18.77 20.54
CA SER A 426 6.76 19.36 20.94
C SER A 426 6.56 19.48 22.45
N THR A 427 7.19 18.62 23.25
CA THR A 427 6.93 18.51 24.69
C THR A 427 8.02 19.11 25.56
N ARG A 428 9.25 19.14 25.04
CA ARG A 428 10.45 19.54 25.79
C ARG A 428 10.83 20.98 25.51
N THR A 429 10.79 21.82 26.54
CA THR A 429 11.11 23.26 26.43
C THR A 429 12.59 23.53 26.17
N ASP A 430 13.47 22.58 26.48
CA ASP A 430 14.91 22.68 26.23
C ASP A 430 15.30 22.39 24.78
N VAL A 431 14.37 21.86 23.95
CA VAL A 431 14.61 21.67 22.51
C VAL A 431 14.67 23.01 21.78
N PHE A 432 13.72 23.90 22.07
CA PHE A 432 13.65 25.23 21.49
C PHE A 432 13.61 26.27 22.61
N PRO A 433 14.76 26.53 23.25
CA PRO A 433 14.83 27.53 24.32
C PRO A 433 14.32 28.86 23.79
N ASP A 434 13.47 29.51 24.58
CA ASP A 434 12.87 30.82 24.28
C ASP A 434 11.95 30.88 23.05
N ASN A 435 11.61 29.72 22.44
CA ASN A 435 10.79 29.67 21.24
C ASN A 435 9.62 28.68 21.34
N LYS A 436 8.65 29.05 22.19
CA LYS A 436 7.41 28.29 22.40
C LYS A 436 6.67 27.98 21.10
N LYS A 437 6.71 28.88 20.12
CA LYS A 437 6.02 28.72 18.83
C LYS A 437 6.59 27.57 18.01
N LEU A 438 7.90 27.34 18.03
CA LEU A 438 8.49 26.16 17.37
C LEU A 438 8.04 24.86 18.03
N SER A 439 7.89 24.85 19.37
CA SER A 439 7.34 23.70 20.10
C SER A 439 5.87 23.47 19.73
N GLU A 440 5.07 24.53 19.60
CA GLU A 440 3.68 24.44 19.13
C GLU A 440 3.58 23.90 17.70
N ARG A 441 4.45 24.36 16.78
CA ARG A 441 4.53 23.83 15.42
C ARG A 441 4.96 22.36 15.39
N ALA A 442 5.93 21.97 16.21
CA ALA A 442 6.28 20.57 16.39
C ALA A 442 5.10 19.75 16.92
N GLY A 443 4.28 20.32 17.80
CA GLY A 443 3.02 19.75 18.27
C GLY A 443 2.02 19.52 17.14
N THR A 444 1.81 20.53 16.28
CA THR A 444 0.97 20.40 15.07
C THR A 444 1.47 19.29 14.15
N ILE A 445 2.78 19.19 13.94
CA ILE A 445 3.37 18.10 13.14
C ILE A 445 3.12 16.75 13.81
N ALA A 446 3.36 16.61 15.11
CA ALA A 446 3.14 15.37 15.85
C ALA A 446 1.68 14.89 15.75
N SER A 447 0.70 15.80 15.89
CA SER A 447 -0.72 15.46 15.94
C SER A 447 -1.36 15.30 14.56
N HIS A 448 -1.00 16.14 13.59
CA HIS A 448 -1.71 16.24 12.31
C HIS A 448 -0.94 15.66 11.11
N TRP A 449 0.38 15.78 11.12
CA TRP A 449 1.19 15.50 9.92
C TRP A 449 2.04 14.26 10.04
N LEU A 450 2.40 13.82 11.25
CA LEU A 450 3.31 12.69 11.47
C LEU A 450 2.78 11.41 10.82
N LYS A 451 1.46 11.22 10.88
CA LYS A 451 0.77 10.11 10.25
C LYS A 451 0.89 10.15 8.73
N ASP A 452 0.68 11.32 8.11
CA ASP A 452 0.92 11.50 6.68
C ASP A 452 2.40 11.30 6.35
N LEU A 453 3.30 11.86 7.17
CA LEU A 453 4.77 11.77 7.04
C LEU A 453 5.21 10.31 7.00
N HIS A 454 4.63 9.48 7.84
CA HIS A 454 4.89 8.06 7.90
C HIS A 454 4.20 7.28 6.77
N TRP A 455 2.90 7.46 6.57
CA TRP A 455 2.08 6.70 5.63
C TRP A 455 2.49 6.90 4.16
N ASN A 456 2.72 8.15 3.76
CA ASN A 456 3.22 8.42 2.41
C ASN A 456 4.62 7.83 2.20
N SER A 457 5.45 7.70 3.26
CA SER A 457 6.76 7.05 3.13
C SER A 457 6.68 5.54 2.88
N HIS A 458 5.55 4.91 3.19
CA HIS A 458 5.28 3.50 2.89
C HIS A 458 4.37 3.30 1.68
N ASN A 459 4.02 4.39 0.96
CA ASN A 459 3.06 4.37 -0.15
C ASN A 459 1.68 3.80 0.27
N ASP A 460 1.34 3.93 1.56
CA ASP A 460 0.11 3.44 2.17
C ASP A 460 -0.86 4.60 2.38
N MET A 461 -2.07 4.54 1.79
CA MET A 461 -3.28 5.37 2.03
C MET A 461 -3.14 6.87 2.42
N GLY A 462 -1.97 7.49 2.30
CA GLY A 462 -1.71 8.84 2.74
C GLY A 462 -2.18 9.86 1.71
N ASN A 463 -2.50 11.05 2.19
CA ASN A 463 -2.98 12.13 1.34
C ASN A 463 -1.79 12.88 0.75
N TRP A 464 -1.48 12.64 -0.52
CA TRP A 464 -0.47 13.38 -1.28
C TRP A 464 -1.07 14.50 -2.13
N SER A 465 -2.23 15.07 -1.77
CA SER A 465 -2.73 16.23 -2.48
C SER A 465 -1.73 17.38 -2.39
N PHE A 466 -1.67 18.20 -3.44
CA PHE A 466 -0.75 19.34 -3.48
C PHE A 466 -1.00 20.31 -2.31
N GLU A 467 -2.27 20.60 -2.01
CA GLU A 467 -2.68 21.42 -0.87
C GLU A 467 -2.20 20.82 0.48
N ARG A 468 -2.35 19.51 0.67
CA ARG A 468 -1.89 18.83 1.89
C ARG A 468 -0.38 18.98 2.05
N LEU A 469 0.36 18.82 0.96
CA LEU A 469 1.81 18.95 0.91
C LEU A 469 2.26 20.40 1.18
N GLN A 470 1.54 21.40 0.69
CA GLN A 470 1.78 22.81 1.03
C GLN A 470 1.55 23.10 2.52
N ASN A 471 0.50 22.55 3.12
CA ASN A 471 0.22 22.71 4.55
C ASN A 471 1.33 22.10 5.41
N ILE A 472 1.76 20.87 5.06
CA ILE A 472 2.87 20.21 5.74
C ILE A 472 4.15 21.04 5.61
N ALA A 473 4.50 21.46 4.40
CA ALA A 473 5.67 22.32 4.18
C ALA A 473 5.59 23.62 5.00
N GLY A 474 4.40 24.24 5.08
CA GLY A 474 4.16 25.44 5.89
C GLY A 474 4.49 25.24 7.36
N ASP A 475 4.08 24.11 7.95
CA ASP A 475 4.38 23.80 9.36
C ASP A 475 5.82 23.35 9.60
N LEU A 476 6.46 22.71 8.61
CA LEU A 476 7.87 22.32 8.69
C LEU A 476 8.82 23.52 8.57
N ARG A 477 8.47 24.51 7.75
CA ARG A 477 9.35 25.63 7.37
C ARG A 477 9.93 26.39 8.59
N PRO A 478 9.14 26.78 9.61
CA PRO A 478 9.65 27.41 10.83
C PRO A 478 10.79 26.65 11.50
N ILE A 479 10.59 25.35 11.71
CA ILE A 479 11.53 24.48 12.41
C ILE A 479 12.79 24.31 11.57
N LEU A 480 12.63 24.04 10.27
CA LEU A 480 13.76 23.87 9.38
C LEU A 480 14.58 25.15 9.24
N ARG A 481 13.96 26.34 9.19
CA ARG A 481 14.69 27.61 9.17
C ARG A 481 15.49 27.85 10.43
N PHE A 482 14.89 27.61 11.59
CA PHE A 482 15.59 27.73 12.87
C PHE A 482 16.81 26.81 12.91
N ILE A 483 16.61 25.54 12.57
CA ILE A 483 17.69 24.55 12.64
C ILE A 483 18.74 24.77 11.55
N LEU A 484 18.37 25.00 10.30
CA LEU A 484 19.32 25.01 9.18
C LEU A 484 19.98 26.36 8.95
N MET A 485 19.39 27.46 9.43
CA MET A 485 19.82 28.81 9.09
C MET A 485 20.14 29.70 10.30
N ASP A 486 20.03 29.19 11.54
CA ASP A 486 20.05 30.02 12.76
C ASP A 486 19.04 31.19 12.70
N ALA A 487 17.96 31.03 11.93
CA ALA A 487 16.99 32.08 11.77
C ALA A 487 16.25 32.28 13.09
N VAL A 488 16.37 33.48 13.68
CA VAL A 488 15.47 33.91 14.76
C VAL A 488 14.06 33.86 14.19
N TYR A 489 13.20 33.06 14.83
CA TYR A 489 11.81 33.00 14.44
C TYR A 489 11.13 34.31 14.86
N ASP A 490 11.06 35.25 13.92
CA ASP A 490 10.32 36.49 14.10
C ASP A 490 8.98 36.41 13.35
N ASP A 491 7.91 36.88 13.99
CA ASP A 491 6.51 36.70 13.55
C ASP A 491 6.14 37.54 12.32
N SER A 492 7.12 38.20 11.71
CA SER A 492 6.93 39.38 10.89
C SER A 492 6.51 39.19 9.42
N PRO A 493 6.51 37.99 8.77
CA PRO A 493 6.13 37.96 7.34
C PRO A 493 4.62 37.86 7.05
N GLU A 494 3.74 37.59 8.03
CA GLU A 494 2.29 37.47 7.76
C GLU A 494 1.50 38.80 7.82
N LYS A 495 2.10 39.88 8.34
CA LYS A 495 1.45 41.20 8.34
C LYS A 495 1.65 42.01 7.06
N GLU A 496 2.71 41.76 6.30
CA GLU A 496 2.99 42.53 5.06
C GLU A 496 2.11 42.12 3.87
N ALA A 497 1.46 40.94 3.90
CA ALA A 497 0.57 40.51 2.82
C ALA A 497 -0.87 41.03 2.95
N LYS A 498 -1.22 41.74 4.03
CA LYS A 498 -2.59 42.23 4.31
C LYS A 498 -2.69 43.75 4.53
N GLY A 499 -1.60 44.51 4.40
CA GLY A 499 -1.58 45.96 4.59
C GLY A 499 -1.33 46.69 3.28
N ASP A 500 -2.32 47.46 2.85
CA ASP A 500 -2.37 48.43 1.74
C ASP A 500 -3.06 47.93 0.46
N SER A 501 -4.40 47.95 0.53
CA SER A 501 -5.32 48.07 -0.60
C SER A 501 -6.24 49.26 -0.33
#